data_AF-S4RHH0-F1
#
_entry.id   AF-S4RHH0-F1
#
_cell.length_a   1.000
_cell.length_b   1.000
_cell.length_c   1.000
_cell.angle_alpha   90.00
_cell.angle_beta   90.00
_cell.angle_gamma   90.00
#
_symmetry.space_group_name_H-M   'P 1'
#
loop_
_entity.id
_entity.type
_entity.pdbx_description
1 polymer ?
#
loop_
_entity_poly.entity_id
_entity_poly.type
_entity_poly.pdbx_seq_one_letter_code
_entity_poly.pdbx_strand_id
1 'polypeptide(L)'
;YMVFYFPKDLYYRLCSLLPVKLFVVAGKEVTRVRKIAAGVAHAHHVYKRGYVVMVAVGIAKGAGSGLLANLEQLLRGVWKPNTNELLNMSFPTKATLLGAVLFTVEAAGWLPLSEEFLILIVTIFLVTTKVTLTAMHSHASPFDPIETPLCGFLFGAAPPDSDGHGHGQSSSGPAAPAQQGKAEPTEPALRKRKSKKAE
;
A
#
# COMPACT_ATOMS: atom_id res chain seq x y z
N TYR A 1 18.55 -12.91 -8.56
CA TYR A 1 19.19 -14.24 -8.61
C TYR A 1 19.74 -14.66 -7.24
N MET A 2 20.70 -13.92 -6.65
CA MET A 2 21.31 -14.29 -5.35
C MET A 2 20.34 -14.46 -4.18
N VAL A 3 19.23 -13.72 -4.14
CA VAL A 3 18.21 -13.89 -3.10
C VAL A 3 17.55 -15.28 -3.12
N PHE A 4 17.43 -15.92 -4.29
CA PHE A 4 16.65 -17.15 -4.47
C PHE A 4 17.49 -18.41 -4.69
N TYR A 5 18.69 -18.29 -5.28
CA TYR A 5 19.47 -19.44 -5.76
C TYR A 5 20.86 -19.54 -5.12
N PHE A 6 21.20 -18.69 -4.15
CA PHE A 6 22.52 -18.73 -3.52
C PHE A 6 22.62 -19.93 -2.58
N PRO A 7 23.72 -20.70 -2.61
CA PRO A 7 23.84 -21.93 -1.83
C PRO A 7 23.57 -21.69 -0.34
N LYS A 8 22.78 -22.59 0.25
CA LYS A 8 22.40 -22.58 1.68
C LYS A 8 21.64 -21.32 2.13
N ASP A 9 21.05 -20.55 1.21
CA ASP A 9 20.37 -19.28 1.46
C ASP A 9 21.22 -18.24 2.21
N LEU A 10 22.56 -18.35 2.12
CA LEU A 10 23.46 -17.50 2.91
C LEU A 10 23.27 -16.01 2.59
N TYR A 11 23.08 -15.67 1.32
CA TYR A 11 22.83 -14.30 0.88
C TYR A 11 21.53 -13.74 1.47
N TYR A 12 20.45 -14.52 1.43
CA TYR A 12 19.17 -14.13 2.03
C TYR A 12 19.30 -13.91 3.54
N ARG A 13 19.98 -14.81 4.26
CA ARG A 13 20.22 -14.66 5.71
C ARG A 13 21.01 -13.40 6.04
N LEU A 14 22.07 -13.11 5.27
CA LEU A 14 22.89 -11.91 5.45
C LEU A 14 22.08 -10.63 5.24
N CYS A 15 21.29 -10.56 4.17
CA CYS A 15 20.40 -9.42 3.90
C CYS A 15 19.24 -9.30 4.88
N SER A 16 18.85 -10.41 5.52
CA SER A 16 17.78 -10.45 6.51
C SER A 16 18.25 -10.10 7.92
N LEU A 17 19.56 -10.03 8.17
CA LEU A 17 20.10 -9.49 9.42
C LEU A 17 19.57 -8.08 9.61
N LEU A 18 19.00 -7.80 10.79
CA LEU A 18 18.36 -6.53 11.11
C LEU A 18 19.19 -5.30 10.72
N PRO A 19 20.48 -5.16 11.08
CA PRO A 19 21.26 -3.98 10.70
C PRO A 19 21.39 -3.82 9.17
N VAL A 20 21.67 -4.91 8.45
CA VAL A 20 21.80 -4.90 6.98
C VAL A 20 20.46 -4.56 6.34
N LYS A 21 19.37 -5.16 6.83
CA LYS A 21 18.01 -4.90 6.37
C LYS A 21 17.63 -3.43 6.56
N LEU A 22 17.97 -2.82 7.70
CA LEU A 22 17.72 -1.41 7.96
C LEU A 22 18.46 -0.49 6.98
N PHE A 23 19.74 -0.77 6.68
CA PHE A 23 20.49 -0.01 5.67
C PHE A 23 19.86 -0.10 4.27
N VAL A 24 19.46 -1.31 3.86
CA VAL A 24 18.81 -1.53 2.56
C VAL A 24 17.46 -0.80 2.50
N VAL A 25 16.67 -0.87 3.57
CA VAL A 25 15.38 -0.16 3.67
C VAL A 25 15.58 1.35 3.62
N ALA A 26 16.54 1.89 4.36
CA ALA A 26 16.87 3.32 4.33
C ALA A 26 17.28 3.77 2.92
N GLY A 27 18.21 3.07 2.28
CA GLY A 27 18.66 3.38 0.92
C GLY A 27 17.51 3.31 -0.11
N LYS A 28 16.59 2.35 0.05
CA LYS A 28 15.38 2.26 -0.77
C LYS A 28 14.51 3.51 -0.64
N GLU A 29 14.34 4.08 0.56
CA GLU A 29 13.54 5.29 0.73
C GLU A 29 14.26 6.55 0.21
N VAL A 30 15.60 6.64 0.33
CA VAL A 30 16.38 7.73 -0.30
C VAL A 30 16.17 7.75 -1.82
N THR A 31 16.29 6.58 -2.46
CA THR A 31 16.09 6.47 -3.91
C THR A 31 14.64 6.73 -4.32
N ARG A 32 13.67 6.38 -3.47
CA ARG A 32 12.26 6.71 -3.68
C ARG A 32 12.04 8.22 -3.77
N VAL A 33 12.53 9.00 -2.81
CA VAL A 33 12.35 10.47 -2.80
C VAL A 33 12.94 11.11 -4.05
N ARG A 34 14.16 10.71 -4.43
CA ARG A 34 14.80 11.19 -5.66
C ARG A 34 13.98 10.86 -6.91
N LYS A 35 13.37 9.67 -6.97
CA LYS A 35 12.49 9.28 -8.08
C LYS A 35 11.23 10.14 -8.15
N ILE A 36 10.64 10.50 -7.01
CA ILE A 36 9.47 11.39 -6.96
C ILE A 36 9.87 12.77 -7.49
N ALA A 37 10.93 13.38 -6.95
CA ALA A 37 11.42 14.69 -7.36
C ALA A 37 11.74 14.72 -8.87
N ALA A 38 12.50 13.73 -9.36
CA ALA A 38 12.79 13.59 -10.79
C ALA A 38 11.54 13.26 -11.65
N GLY A 39 10.45 12.77 -11.05
CA GLY A 39 9.16 12.59 -11.70
C GLY A 39 8.44 13.91 -11.89
N VAL A 40 8.34 14.68 -10.81
CA VAL A 40 7.71 15.99 -10.79
C VAL A 40 8.46 16.97 -11.69
N ALA A 41 9.78 17.05 -11.60
CA ALA A 41 10.60 17.91 -12.45
C ALA A 41 10.46 17.56 -13.94
N HIS A 42 10.41 16.26 -14.27
CA HIS A 42 10.18 15.82 -15.65
C HIS A 42 8.79 16.24 -16.16
N ALA A 43 7.75 16.04 -15.34
CA ALA A 43 6.39 16.44 -15.71
C ALA A 43 6.25 17.98 -15.80
N HIS A 44 6.93 18.74 -14.94
CA HIS A 44 6.94 20.20 -14.98
C HIS A 44 7.55 20.74 -16.28
N HIS A 45 8.63 20.10 -16.74
CA HIS A 45 9.29 20.47 -17.98
C HIS A 45 8.35 20.31 -19.20
N VAL A 46 7.58 19.22 -19.24
CA VAL A 46 6.64 18.93 -20.33
C VAL A 46 5.33 19.70 -20.19
N TYR A 47 4.79 19.82 -18.98
CA TYR A 47 3.51 20.43 -18.65
C TYR A 47 3.67 21.56 -17.63
N LYS A 48 4.00 22.76 -18.11
CA LYS A 48 4.31 23.96 -17.30
C LYS A 48 3.23 24.36 -16.28
N ARG A 49 1.97 23.97 -16.48
CA ARG A 49 0.84 24.27 -15.56
C ARG A 49 0.01 23.03 -15.22
N GLY A 50 0.55 21.84 -15.46
CA GLY A 50 -0.14 20.57 -15.27
C GLY A 50 0.04 19.99 -13.88
N TYR A 51 -0.38 20.69 -12.81
CA TYR A 51 -0.12 20.26 -11.42
C TYR A 51 -0.61 18.84 -11.11
N VAL A 52 -1.78 18.46 -11.63
CA VAL A 52 -2.33 17.10 -11.48
C VAL A 52 -1.42 16.06 -12.15
N VAL A 53 -0.89 16.38 -13.33
CA VAL A 53 0.03 15.50 -14.07
C VAL A 53 1.35 15.36 -13.32
N MET A 54 1.86 16.45 -12.75
CA MET A 54 3.08 16.46 -11.93
C MET A 54 2.95 15.53 -10.72
N VAL A 55 1.84 15.64 -9.98
CA VAL A 55 1.54 14.75 -8.85
C VAL A 55 1.41 13.30 -9.32
N ALA A 56 0.66 13.03 -10.40
CA ALA A 56 0.45 11.68 -10.92
C ALA A 56 1.77 11.00 -11.32
N VAL A 57 2.65 11.71 -12.04
CA VAL A 57 3.97 11.19 -12.45
C VAL A 57 4.88 11.00 -11.23
N GLY A 58 4.83 11.90 -10.25
CA GLY A 58 5.55 11.77 -8.99
C GLY A 58 5.15 10.50 -8.22
N ILE A 59 3.84 10.24 -8.08
CA ILE A 59 3.31 9.02 -7.45
C ILE A 59 3.70 7.79 -8.27
N ALA A 60 3.58 7.83 -9.60
CA ALA A 60 3.94 6.71 -10.46
C ALA A 60 5.42 6.31 -10.31
N LYS A 61 6.35 7.30 -10.24
CA LYS A 61 7.77 7.03 -10.00
C LYS A 61 8.08 6.64 -8.55
N GLY A 62 7.35 7.17 -7.57
CA GLY A 62 7.56 6.92 -6.14
C GLY A 62 6.97 5.61 -5.63
N ALA A 63 5.78 5.23 -6.10
CA ALA A 63 5.00 4.08 -5.64
C ALA A 63 4.62 3.11 -6.77
N GLY A 64 5.26 3.19 -7.94
CA GLY A 64 4.92 2.36 -9.10
C GLY A 64 4.88 0.86 -8.85
N SER A 65 5.74 0.33 -7.96
CA SER A 65 5.68 -1.08 -7.56
C SER A 65 4.41 -1.44 -6.78
N GLY A 66 3.89 -0.52 -5.97
CA GLY A 66 2.63 -0.69 -5.25
C GLY A 66 1.43 -0.57 -6.19
N LEU A 67 1.45 0.42 -7.08
CA LEU A 67 0.40 0.59 -8.09
C LEU A 67 0.27 -0.63 -9.02
N LEU A 68 1.41 -1.22 -9.40
CA LEU A 68 1.45 -2.41 -10.25
C LEU A 68 1.35 -3.73 -9.46
N ALA A 69 1.17 -3.70 -8.14
CA ALA A 69 1.17 -4.90 -7.31
C ALA A 69 0.05 -5.88 -7.71
N ASN A 70 -1.11 -5.38 -8.12
CA ASN A 70 -2.21 -6.25 -8.58
C ASN A 70 -1.89 -6.95 -9.90
N LEU A 71 -1.20 -6.26 -10.81
CA LEU A 71 -0.72 -6.85 -12.05
C LEU A 71 0.39 -7.85 -11.77
N GLU A 72 1.29 -7.54 -10.82
CA GLU A 72 2.33 -8.47 -10.36
C GLU A 72 1.71 -9.74 -9.78
N GLN A 73 0.66 -9.62 -8.97
CA GLN A 73 -0.07 -10.76 -8.43
C GLN A 73 -0.71 -11.59 -9.56
N LEU A 74 -1.35 -10.92 -10.53
CA LEU A 74 -1.94 -11.60 -11.69
C LEU A 74 -0.89 -12.38 -12.49
N LEU A 75 0.29 -11.79 -12.74
CA LEU A 75 1.40 -12.47 -13.43
C LEU A 75 1.94 -13.66 -12.63
N ARG A 76 1.82 -13.64 -11.31
CA ARG A 76 2.15 -14.76 -10.41
C ARG A 76 1.00 -15.78 -10.30
N GLY A 77 -0.11 -15.59 -11.03
CA GLY A 77 -1.27 -16.48 -11.03
C GLY A 77 -2.26 -16.26 -9.87
N VAL A 78 -2.15 -15.15 -9.14
CA VAL A 78 -3.00 -14.81 -8.00
C VAL A 78 -3.84 -13.59 -8.35
N TRP A 79 -5.18 -13.70 -8.29
CA TRP A 79 -6.08 -12.57 -8.53
C TRP A 79 -6.80 -12.18 -7.23
N LYS A 80 -6.52 -10.99 -6.70
CA LYS A 80 -7.18 -10.41 -5.52
C LYS A 80 -7.63 -8.98 -5.81
N PRO A 81 -8.80 -8.79 -6.45
CA PRO A 81 -9.26 -7.48 -6.91
C PRO A 81 -9.70 -6.54 -5.79
N ASN A 82 -9.95 -7.08 -4.58
CA ASN A 82 -10.51 -6.34 -3.45
C ASN A 82 -9.45 -5.56 -2.66
N THR A 83 -8.16 -5.74 -2.93
CA THR A 83 -7.05 -5.07 -2.23
C THR A 83 -6.24 -4.24 -3.22
N ASN A 84 -6.76 -3.06 -3.57
CA ASN A 84 -6.05 -2.11 -4.43
C ASN A 84 -5.32 -1.07 -3.57
N GLU A 85 -4.05 -0.80 -3.87
CA GLU A 85 -3.29 0.31 -3.24
C GLU A 85 -3.94 1.68 -3.46
N LEU A 86 -4.74 1.83 -4.53
CA LEU A 86 -5.53 3.03 -4.76
C LEU A 86 -6.77 3.12 -3.85
N LEU A 87 -7.32 1.97 -3.43
CA LEU A 87 -8.53 1.89 -2.62
C LEU A 87 -8.21 1.90 -1.11
N ASN A 88 -7.17 1.17 -0.69
CA ASN A 88 -6.63 1.17 0.67
C ASN A 88 -5.13 1.50 0.60
N MET A 89 -4.82 2.79 0.70
CA MET A 89 -3.48 3.29 0.48
C MET A 89 -2.55 2.94 1.63
N SER A 90 -1.46 2.21 1.34
CA SER A 90 -0.47 1.87 2.37
C SER A 90 0.33 3.11 2.80
N PHE A 91 0.95 3.06 3.99
CA PHE A 91 1.80 4.15 4.49
C PHE A 91 2.83 4.67 3.46
N PRO A 92 3.59 3.79 2.77
CA PRO A 92 4.53 4.23 1.74
C PRO A 92 3.85 5.00 0.60
N THR A 93 2.65 4.59 0.18
CA THR A 93 1.90 5.22 -0.90
C THR A 93 1.34 6.58 -0.46
N LYS A 94 0.82 6.69 0.77
CA LYS A 94 0.41 7.97 1.39
C LYS A 94 1.58 8.95 1.47
N ALA A 95 2.73 8.49 1.95
CA ALA A 95 3.90 9.32 2.06
C ALA A 95 4.46 9.74 0.68
N THR A 96 4.37 8.89 -0.34
CA THR A 96 4.72 9.29 -1.71
C THR A 96 3.76 10.30 -2.30
N LEU A 97 2.46 10.21 -1.99
CA LEU A 97 1.48 11.21 -2.41
C LEU A 97 1.82 12.57 -1.78
N LEU A 98 2.03 12.60 -0.47
CA LEU A 98 2.44 13.83 0.23
C LEU A 98 3.74 14.40 -0.33
N GLY A 99 4.75 13.55 -0.54
CA GLY A 99 6.01 13.96 -1.18
C GLY A 99 5.79 14.55 -2.58
N ALA A 100 4.98 13.90 -3.42
CA ALA A 100 4.69 14.37 -4.78
C ALA A 100 3.95 15.73 -4.76
N VAL A 101 3.02 15.94 -3.83
CA VAL A 101 2.36 17.23 -3.65
C VAL A 101 3.35 18.30 -3.21
N LEU A 102 4.19 18.03 -2.20
CA LEU A 102 5.21 18.96 -1.72
C LEU A 102 6.17 19.40 -2.83
N PHE A 103 6.72 18.44 -3.59
CA PHE A 103 7.56 18.75 -4.75
C PHE A 103 6.82 19.50 -5.86
N THR A 104 5.52 19.26 -6.03
CA THR A 104 4.72 20.01 -7.02
C THR A 104 4.49 21.45 -6.59
N VAL A 105 4.26 21.69 -5.30
CA VAL A 105 4.09 23.04 -4.73
C VAL A 105 5.40 23.84 -4.80
N GLU A 106 6.53 23.17 -4.55
CA GLU A 106 7.86 23.75 -4.75
C GLU A 106 8.09 24.09 -6.24
N ALA A 107 7.83 23.16 -7.15
CA ALA A 107 7.95 23.41 -8.60
C ALA A 107 6.98 24.50 -9.12
N ALA A 108 5.86 24.74 -8.43
CA ALA A 108 4.93 25.83 -8.73
C ALA A 108 5.41 27.21 -8.26
N GLY A 109 6.51 27.27 -7.49
CA GLY A 109 7.04 28.50 -6.92
C GLY A 109 6.26 29.03 -5.71
N TRP A 110 5.40 28.21 -5.11
CA TRP A 110 4.60 28.60 -3.93
C TRP A 110 5.37 28.37 -2.62
N LEU A 111 6.41 27.53 -2.64
CA LEU A 111 7.23 27.22 -1.49
C LEU A 111 8.61 27.89 -1.61
N PRO A 112 9.01 28.78 -0.70
CA PRO A 112 10.32 29.43 -0.73
C PRO A 112 11.40 28.54 -0.08
N LEU A 113 11.50 27.28 -0.52
CA LEU A 113 12.53 26.33 -0.08
C LEU A 113 13.32 25.84 -1.29
N SER A 114 14.60 25.50 -1.09
CA SER A 114 15.40 24.90 -2.15
C SER A 114 14.98 23.44 -2.37
N GLU A 115 15.04 22.98 -3.62
CA GLU A 115 14.71 21.59 -3.99
C GLU A 115 15.52 20.59 -3.16
N GLU A 116 16.81 20.86 -2.97
CA GLU A 116 17.73 20.00 -2.23
C GLU A 116 17.36 19.90 -0.75
N PHE A 117 16.95 21.03 -0.15
CA PHE A 117 16.50 21.07 1.23
C PHE A 117 15.18 20.33 1.40
N LEU A 118 14.26 20.44 0.44
CA LEU A 118 13.01 19.68 0.44
C LEU A 118 13.27 18.17 0.30
N ILE A 119 14.17 17.77 -0.60
CA ILE A 119 14.62 16.38 -0.73
C ILE A 119 15.18 15.87 0.59
N LEU A 120 16.02 16.66 1.26
CA LEU A 120 16.63 16.30 2.53
C LEU A 120 15.57 16.06 3.62
N ILE A 121 14.65 17.01 3.82
CA ILE A 121 13.59 16.89 4.84
C ILE A 121 12.70 15.68 4.58
N VAL A 122 12.20 15.52 3.36
CA VAL A 122 11.31 14.41 3.00
C VAL A 122 12.03 13.06 3.13
N THR A 123 13.32 13.02 2.80
CA THR A 123 14.16 11.82 2.97
C THR A 123 14.34 11.47 4.43
N ILE A 124 14.70 12.42 5.29
CA ILE A 124 14.88 12.19 6.73
C ILE A 124 13.58 11.66 7.33
N PHE A 125 12.45 12.30 7.01
CA PHE A 125 11.13 11.85 7.45
C PHE A 125 10.86 10.40 7.02
N LEU A 126 10.91 10.12 5.72
CA LEU A 126 10.60 8.78 5.19
C LEU A 126 11.54 7.71 5.72
N VAL A 127 12.85 7.98 5.76
CA VAL A 127 13.85 7.01 6.26
C VAL A 127 13.61 6.74 7.73
N THR A 128 13.48 7.76 8.58
CA THR A 128 13.26 7.60 10.02
C THR A 128 12.02 6.76 10.28
N THR A 129 10.91 7.12 9.64
CA THR A 129 9.65 6.40 9.81
C THR A 129 9.74 4.95 9.32
N LYS A 130 10.32 4.70 8.14
CA LYS A 130 10.48 3.34 7.60
C LYS A 130 11.38 2.46 8.47
N VAL A 131 12.47 3.04 8.97
CA VAL A 131 13.43 2.37 9.83
C VAL A 131 12.76 2.02 11.16
N THR A 132 12.03 2.95 11.79
CA THR A 132 11.29 2.69 13.02
C THR A 132 10.23 1.59 12.82
N LEU A 133 9.44 1.64 11.75
CA LEU A 133 8.45 0.59 11.46
C LEU A 133 9.10 -0.79 11.25
N THR A 134 10.24 -0.82 10.55
CA THR A 134 10.98 -2.07 10.30
C THR A 134 11.63 -2.61 11.58
N ALA A 135 12.16 -1.74 12.44
CA ALA A 135 12.79 -2.12 13.70
C ALA A 135 11.76 -2.63 14.72
N MET A 136 10.64 -1.93 14.85
CA MET A 136 9.58 -2.25 15.82
C MET A 136 8.70 -3.42 15.38
N HIS A 137 8.87 -3.96 14.17
CA HIS A 137 7.96 -4.93 13.55
C HIS A 137 6.48 -4.50 13.63
N SER A 138 6.24 -3.19 13.71
CA SER A 138 4.91 -2.63 13.89
C SER A 138 4.35 -2.20 12.55
N HIS A 139 3.08 -2.50 12.33
CA HIS A 139 2.30 -2.03 11.19
C HIS A 139 1.51 -0.76 11.49
N ALA A 140 1.69 -0.16 12.68
CA ALA A 140 1.03 1.09 13.07
C ALA A 140 1.39 2.21 12.09
N SER A 141 0.40 3.01 11.68
CA SER A 141 0.64 4.08 10.73
C SER A 141 1.16 5.31 11.48
N PRO A 142 2.30 5.87 11.08
CA PRO A 142 2.90 7.05 11.70
C PRO A 142 2.09 8.33 11.44
N PHE A 143 1.10 8.26 10.53
CA PHE A 143 0.13 9.32 10.28
C PHE A 143 -1.12 9.16 11.15
N ASP A 144 -1.34 8.02 11.83
CA ASP A 144 -2.50 7.78 12.70
C ASP A 144 -2.74 8.90 13.74
N PRO A 145 -1.73 9.47 14.42
CA PRO A 145 -1.97 10.56 15.38
C PRO A 145 -2.44 11.85 14.73
N ILE A 146 -2.24 12.04 13.42
CA ILE A 146 -2.69 13.22 12.65
C ILE A 146 -4.02 12.92 11.93
N GLU A 147 -4.14 11.74 11.33
CA GLU A 147 -5.33 11.31 10.58
C GLU A 147 -6.54 11.16 11.50
N THR A 148 -6.38 10.59 12.70
CA THR A 148 -7.50 10.37 13.63
C THR A 148 -8.25 11.66 14.01
N PRO A 149 -7.57 12.74 14.47
CA PRO A 149 -8.26 14.00 14.75
C PRO A 149 -8.75 14.72 13.49
N LEU A 150 -8.01 14.63 12.37
CA LEU A 150 -8.42 15.26 11.11
C LEU A 150 -9.69 14.61 10.53
N CYS A 151 -9.77 13.28 10.57
CA CYS A 151 -10.96 12.52 10.19
C CYS A 151 -12.12 12.83 11.13
N GLY A 152 -11.88 12.91 12.45
CA GLY A 152 -12.89 13.32 13.41
C GLY A 152 -13.41 14.75 13.17
N PHE A 153 -12.54 15.66 12.73
CA PHE A 153 -12.92 17.04 12.39
C PHE A 153 -13.70 17.14 11.06
N LEU A 154 -13.25 16.44 10.01
CA LEU A 154 -13.84 16.54 8.67
C LEU A 154 -15.09 15.68 8.47
N PHE A 155 -15.14 14.50 9.09
CA PHE A 155 -16.21 13.51 8.90
C PHE A 155 -17.04 13.25 10.17
N GLY A 156 -16.69 13.90 11.29
CA GLY A 156 -17.31 13.67 12.60
C GLY A 156 -16.58 12.59 13.39
N ALA A 157 -16.38 12.83 14.70
CA ALA A 157 -15.74 11.87 15.59
C ALA A 157 -16.63 10.64 15.78
N ALA A 158 -16.14 9.46 15.38
CA ALA A 158 -16.71 8.21 15.88
C ALA A 158 -16.46 8.14 17.40
N PRO A 159 -17.46 7.78 18.22
CA PRO A 159 -17.27 7.64 19.66
C PRO A 159 -16.18 6.60 19.94
N PRO A 160 -15.37 6.79 21.01
CA PRO A 160 -14.33 5.84 21.36
C PRO A 160 -14.98 4.52 21.79
N ASP A 161 -14.82 3.47 20.99
CA ASP A 161 -15.05 2.10 21.45
C ASP A 161 -14.04 1.81 22.57
N SER A 162 -14.51 1.97 23.80
CA SER A 162 -13.93 1.28 24.94
C SER A 162 -14.37 -0.16 24.81
N ASP A 163 -13.46 -1.06 24.46
CA ASP A 163 -13.29 -2.32 25.20
C ASP A 163 -12.09 -3.13 24.67
N GLY A 164 -11.33 -3.64 25.64
CA GLY A 164 -10.24 -4.57 25.40
C GLY A 164 -10.73 -5.96 25.02
N HIS A 165 -9.78 -6.71 24.44
CA HIS A 165 -9.78 -8.16 24.18
C HIS A 165 -10.68 -8.68 23.05
N GLY A 166 -10.01 -9.25 22.04
CA GLY A 166 -10.57 -10.34 21.24
C GLY A 166 -10.32 -10.22 19.75
N HIS A 167 -9.22 -10.82 19.29
CA HIS A 167 -9.14 -11.29 17.91
C HIS A 167 -10.31 -12.27 17.66
N GLY A 168 -11.23 -11.91 16.77
CA GLY A 168 -12.34 -12.78 16.39
C GLY A 168 -13.01 -12.26 15.13
N GLN A 169 -13.04 -13.11 14.11
CA GLN A 169 -13.54 -12.83 12.77
C GLN A 169 -15.05 -12.56 12.71
N SER A 170 -15.45 -12.08 11.54
CA SER A 170 -16.70 -12.34 10.82
C SER A 170 -17.82 -11.30 10.92
N SER A 171 -18.04 -10.68 9.76
CA SER A 171 -19.32 -10.38 9.13
C SER A 171 -20.59 -10.78 9.89
N SER A 172 -21.48 -9.81 10.13
CA SER A 172 -22.91 -9.94 9.80
C SER A 172 -23.63 -8.59 9.97
N GLY A 173 -24.30 -8.15 8.91
CA GLY A 173 -25.34 -7.14 8.97
C GLY A 173 -26.64 -7.70 9.56
N PRO A 174 -27.63 -6.85 9.86
CA PRO A 174 -28.66 -7.13 10.84
C PRO A 174 -29.79 -8.03 10.34
N ALA A 175 -30.31 -8.81 11.28
CA ALA A 175 -31.43 -9.73 11.15
C ALA A 175 -32.81 -9.03 11.18
N ALA A 176 -33.77 -9.60 10.46
CA ALA A 176 -35.22 -9.46 10.62
C ALA A 176 -35.92 -10.70 9.97
N PRO A 177 -37.18 -11.06 10.33
CA PRO A 177 -37.43 -12.22 11.19
C PRO A 177 -38.14 -13.41 10.50
N ALA A 178 -38.18 -14.50 11.27
CA ALA A 178 -38.69 -15.83 10.95
C ALA A 178 -40.16 -15.92 10.53
N GLN A 179 -40.45 -16.84 9.59
CA GLN A 179 -41.69 -17.62 9.57
C GLN A 179 -41.39 -19.09 9.27
N GLN A 180 -41.96 -19.95 10.11
CA GLN A 180 -41.88 -21.40 10.12
C GLN A 180 -42.63 -22.04 8.94
N GLY A 181 -42.09 -23.11 8.38
CA GLY A 181 -42.79 -24.01 7.46
C GLY A 181 -41.99 -25.29 7.24
N LYS A 182 -42.51 -26.39 7.77
CA LYS A 182 -41.90 -27.72 7.92
C LYS A 182 -42.19 -28.60 6.69
N ALA A 183 -41.20 -29.26 6.08
CA ALA A 183 -41.25 -30.61 5.48
C ALA A 183 -40.04 -30.94 4.59
N GLU A 184 -39.32 -32.02 4.94
CA GLU A 184 -38.53 -32.90 4.04
C GLU A 184 -39.31 -34.24 3.96
N PRO A 185 -38.96 -35.25 3.14
CA PRO A 185 -38.00 -35.32 2.02
C PRO A 185 -38.56 -36.06 0.78
N THR A 186 -38.01 -35.83 -0.42
CA THR A 186 -38.09 -36.83 -1.53
C THR A 186 -37.00 -36.63 -2.59
N GLU A 187 -35.98 -37.48 -2.55
CA GLU A 187 -35.24 -37.96 -3.75
C GLU A 187 -36.05 -39.09 -4.42
N PRO A 188 -35.96 -39.39 -5.74
CA PRO A 188 -34.67 -39.77 -6.35
C PRO A 188 -34.44 -39.53 -7.86
N ALA A 189 -33.17 -39.75 -8.23
CA ALA A 189 -32.69 -40.43 -9.45
C ALA A 189 -32.34 -39.63 -10.73
N LEU A 190 -31.11 -39.96 -11.17
CA LEU A 190 -30.64 -40.20 -12.54
C LEU A 190 -30.08 -39.01 -13.35
N ARG A 191 -28.75 -39.03 -13.57
CA ARG A 191 -28.19 -39.10 -14.93
C ARG A 191 -26.73 -39.57 -14.96
N LYS A 192 -26.57 -40.81 -15.45
CA LYS A 192 -25.31 -41.44 -15.85
C LYS A 192 -24.69 -40.71 -17.05
N ARG A 193 -23.47 -40.21 -16.82
CA ARG A 193 -22.24 -40.42 -17.61
C ARG A 193 -22.43 -41.05 -19.02
N LYS A 194 -22.17 -40.27 -20.08
CA LYS A 194 -21.88 -40.79 -21.42
C LYS A 194 -20.38 -40.65 -21.71
N SER A 195 -19.74 -41.80 -21.89
CA SER A 195 -18.39 -41.99 -22.44
C SER A 195 -18.43 -41.83 -23.97
N LYS A 196 -17.38 -41.27 -24.57
CA LYS A 196 -17.18 -41.23 -26.02
C LYS A 196 -15.70 -41.50 -26.34
N LYS A 197 -15.45 -42.61 -27.08
CA LYS A 197 -14.39 -42.96 -28.07
C LYS A 197 -12.92 -42.58 -27.78
N ALA A 198 -11.90 -43.29 -28.23
CA ALA A 198 -11.68 -44.05 -29.48
C ALA A 198 -10.66 -45.18 -29.20
N GLU A 199 -10.85 -46.38 -29.77
CA GLU A 199 -10.21 -46.91 -31.00
C GLU A 199 -8.85 -47.56 -30.72
#